data_AF-A0A917BQA8-F1
#
_entry.id   AF-A0A917BQA8-F1
#
_cell.length_a   1.000
_cell.length_b   1.000
_cell.length_c   1.000
_cell.angle_alpha   90.00
_cell.angle_beta   90.00
_cell.angle_gamma   90.00
#
_symmetry.space_group_name_H-M   'P 1'
#
loop_
_entity.id
_entity.type
_entity.pdbx_description
1 polymer ?
#
loop_
_entity_poly.entity_id
_entity_poly.type
_entity_poly.pdbx_seq_one_letter_code
_entity_poly.pdbx_strand_id
1 'polypeptide(L)'
;MPAEPSTDPGAGHRITLLGPQRKPRLRSVVRGLGLTGGHFATITAGWRDREAEDEILVAELGGRTTNLGLWSLMQQVWEIDPELEAADRERRAVLGEMQELYLIGLEQAADGLRRLVAQPARHPEVQELAIRDAVEIMRRMDARHLSRVDDVHREFYATYRPQDRDHIVNARFAVGRALAGTDAVVMPGGHVGVLLGALHLFNLAPALASPVLSEDGETLLRAELHRPIIAWGAGAMALTERVLLFFDDSALRAGVSEMLMKGLGLTRDVVALPSPRARLDLKDTVRMGRLAARVAPAQPLLLDERAEVTLDADGRLPAGAPVVGPDGTPTIHRREVGE
;
A
#
# COMPACT_ATOMS: atom_id res chain seq x y z
N MET A 1 -25.63 -10.62 -12.25
CA MET A 1 -25.94 -9.40 -13.03
C MET A 1 -24.69 -8.53 -13.06
N PRO A 2 -24.26 -8.03 -14.24
CA PRO A 2 -23.16 -7.08 -14.28
C PRO A 2 -23.62 -5.80 -13.58
N ALA A 3 -22.81 -5.31 -12.63
CA ALA A 3 -23.03 -4.01 -12.02
C ALA A 3 -23.03 -2.95 -13.12
N GLU A 4 -24.07 -2.13 -13.17
CA GLU A 4 -24.14 -1.00 -14.09
C GLU A 4 -22.95 -0.07 -13.81
N PRO A 5 -22.24 0.43 -14.84
CA PRO A 5 -21.20 1.42 -14.64
C PRO A 5 -21.84 2.66 -14.01
N SER A 6 -21.39 3.04 -12.81
CA SER A 6 -21.86 4.26 -12.15
C SER A 6 -21.49 5.44 -13.03
N THR A 7 -22.47 5.97 -13.75
CA THR A 7 -22.37 7.23 -14.48
C THR A 7 -22.62 8.35 -13.49
N ASP A 8 -21.63 8.59 -12.62
CA ASP A 8 -21.62 9.73 -11.71
C ASP A 8 -21.03 10.95 -12.44
N PRO A 9 -21.82 12.00 -12.74
CA PRO A 9 -21.40 13.16 -13.54
C PRO A 9 -20.40 14.09 -12.84
N GLY A 10 -19.91 13.74 -11.65
CA GLY A 10 -18.88 14.47 -10.88
C GLY A 10 -17.54 13.73 -10.73
N ALA A 11 -17.22 12.79 -11.63
CA ALA A 11 -16.09 11.86 -11.50
C ALA A 11 -14.70 12.56 -11.57
N GLY A 12 -14.30 13.17 -10.46
CA GLY A 12 -12.91 13.54 -10.21
C GLY A 12 -11.98 12.34 -10.30
N HIS A 13 -10.68 12.59 -10.36
CA HIS A 13 -9.66 11.56 -10.42
C HIS A 13 -9.73 10.62 -9.21
N ARG A 14 -9.79 9.30 -9.46
CA ARG A 14 -9.93 8.26 -8.42
C ARG A 14 -8.83 7.20 -8.52
N ILE A 15 -8.65 6.46 -7.42
CA ILE A 15 -7.77 5.30 -7.34
C ILE A 15 -8.58 4.04 -7.66
N THR A 16 -8.11 3.23 -8.60
CA THR A 16 -8.63 1.90 -8.92
C THR A 16 -7.63 0.84 -8.49
N LEU A 17 -8.01 0.03 -7.49
CA LEU A 17 -7.21 -1.07 -6.97
C LEU A 17 -7.64 -2.39 -7.63
N LEU A 18 -6.68 -3.12 -8.19
CA LEU A 18 -6.93 -4.37 -8.89
C LEU A 18 -6.33 -5.57 -8.15
N GLY A 19 -6.95 -6.72 -8.40
CA GLY A 19 -6.36 -8.03 -8.15
C GLY A 19 -5.11 -8.30 -9.01
N PRO A 20 -4.43 -9.44 -8.80
CA PRO A 20 -3.23 -9.80 -9.56
C PRO A 20 -3.48 -9.85 -11.07
N GLN A 21 -2.61 -9.20 -11.84
CA GLN A 21 -2.66 -9.14 -13.31
C GLN A 21 -1.83 -10.25 -14.00
N ARG A 22 -1.85 -11.48 -13.47
CA ARG A 22 -1.17 -12.65 -14.11
C ARG A 22 -1.84 -13.05 -15.42
N LYS A 23 -3.15 -12.84 -15.50
CA LYS A 23 -3.96 -12.87 -16.73
C LYS A 23 -4.46 -11.44 -16.91
N PRO A 24 -3.71 -10.59 -17.64
CA PRO A 24 -3.99 -9.16 -17.70
C PRO A 24 -5.41 -8.88 -18.19
N ARG A 25 -6.06 -7.89 -17.54
CA ARG A 25 -7.38 -7.37 -17.97
C ARG A 25 -7.36 -5.84 -18.00
N LEU A 26 -6.17 -5.27 -18.08
CA LEU A 26 -5.98 -3.84 -17.94
C LEU A 26 -6.65 -3.10 -19.10
N ARG A 27 -6.66 -3.67 -20.32
CA ARG A 27 -7.45 -3.14 -21.46
C ARG A 27 -8.92 -2.93 -21.13
N SER A 28 -9.57 -3.90 -20.47
CA SER A 28 -10.99 -3.76 -20.11
C SER A 28 -11.21 -2.73 -19.01
N VAL A 29 -10.30 -2.65 -18.04
CA VAL A 29 -10.32 -1.65 -16.96
C VAL A 29 -10.16 -0.25 -17.55
N VAL A 30 -9.13 -0.03 -18.37
CA VAL A 30 -8.87 1.24 -19.08
C VAL A 30 -10.09 1.70 -19.87
N ARG A 31 -10.74 0.79 -20.59
CA ARG A 31 -11.98 1.09 -21.30
C ARG A 31 -13.13 1.44 -20.35
N GLY A 32 -13.31 0.67 -19.27
CA GLY A 32 -14.35 0.92 -18.26
C GLY A 32 -14.19 2.27 -17.55
N LEU A 33 -12.94 2.72 -17.38
CA LEU A 33 -12.60 4.02 -16.79
C LEU A 33 -12.61 5.18 -17.81
N GLY A 34 -12.90 4.92 -19.09
CA GLY A 34 -12.88 5.96 -20.13
C GLY A 34 -11.49 6.47 -20.50
N LEU A 35 -10.43 5.73 -20.16
CA LEU A 35 -9.02 6.11 -20.39
C LEU A 35 -8.45 5.55 -21.71
N THR A 36 -9.31 5.11 -22.63
CA THR A 36 -8.87 4.52 -23.90
C THR A 36 -8.14 5.55 -24.75
N GLY A 37 -6.92 5.22 -25.20
CA GLY A 37 -6.05 6.15 -25.95
C GLY A 37 -5.30 7.15 -25.07
N GLY A 38 -5.49 7.10 -23.75
CA GLY A 38 -4.73 7.90 -22.79
C GLY A 38 -3.23 7.59 -22.83
N HIS A 39 -2.44 8.56 -22.42
CA HIS A 39 -1.02 8.41 -22.16
C HIS A 39 -0.82 8.04 -20.69
N PHE A 40 -0.19 6.90 -20.42
CA PHE A 40 -0.02 6.40 -19.05
C PHE A 40 1.41 6.61 -18.56
N ALA A 41 1.58 7.15 -17.35
CA ALA A 41 2.82 6.99 -16.60
C ALA A 41 2.83 5.60 -15.96
N THR A 42 3.89 4.81 -16.15
CA THR A 42 4.07 3.53 -15.44
C THR A 42 5.16 3.67 -14.37
N ILE A 43 4.90 3.09 -13.20
CA ILE A 43 5.84 3.10 -12.05
C ILE A 43 6.21 1.65 -11.71
N THR A 44 7.21 1.11 -12.39
CA THR A 44 7.60 -0.31 -12.29
C THR A 44 8.84 -0.55 -11.40
N ALA A 45 9.28 0.45 -10.61
CA ALA A 45 10.47 0.39 -9.76
C ALA A 45 10.57 -0.84 -8.85
N GLY A 46 9.42 -1.40 -8.41
CA GLY A 46 9.37 -2.64 -7.64
C GLY A 46 9.90 -3.88 -8.40
N TRP A 47 10.13 -3.80 -9.71
CA TRP A 47 10.70 -4.87 -10.54
C TRP A 47 12.23 -4.87 -10.57
N ARG A 48 12.86 -3.81 -10.05
CA ARG A 48 14.33 -3.65 -9.97
C ARG A 48 14.98 -3.79 -11.35
N ASP A 49 15.93 -4.72 -11.52
CA ASP A 49 16.66 -4.92 -12.77
C ASP A 49 15.76 -5.26 -13.97
N ARG A 50 14.52 -5.68 -13.69
CA ARG A 50 13.48 -5.96 -14.68
C ARG A 50 12.53 -4.79 -14.91
N GLU A 51 12.85 -3.58 -14.41
CA GLU A 51 11.99 -2.37 -14.52
C GLU A 51 11.60 -2.07 -15.96
N ALA A 52 12.52 -2.29 -16.90
CA ALA A 52 12.34 -2.07 -18.34
C ALA A 52 11.65 -3.23 -19.08
N GLU A 53 11.44 -4.39 -18.44
CA GLU A 53 10.71 -5.54 -19.02
C GLU A 53 9.19 -5.31 -18.95
N ASP A 54 8.70 -4.21 -19.53
CA ASP A 54 7.31 -3.75 -19.43
C ASP A 54 6.49 -3.92 -20.72
N GLU A 55 6.97 -4.67 -21.71
CA GLU A 55 6.35 -4.78 -23.03
C GLU A 55 4.90 -5.27 -22.97
N ILE A 56 4.63 -6.23 -22.08
CA ILE A 56 3.27 -6.74 -21.84
C ILE A 56 2.38 -5.64 -21.26
N LEU A 57 2.90 -4.85 -20.31
CA LEU A 57 2.18 -3.75 -19.69
C LEU A 57 1.88 -2.65 -20.71
N VAL A 58 2.87 -2.28 -21.54
CA VAL A 58 2.72 -1.32 -22.64
C VAL A 58 1.65 -1.78 -23.62
N ALA A 59 1.68 -3.05 -24.04
CA ALA A 59 0.68 -3.61 -24.94
C ALA A 59 -0.74 -3.61 -24.35
N GLU A 60 -0.86 -3.86 -23.04
CA GLU A 60 -2.13 -3.83 -22.32
C GLU A 60 -2.68 -2.42 -22.10
N LEU A 61 -1.83 -1.39 -22.10
CA LEU A 61 -2.21 0.02 -22.02
C LEU A 61 -2.45 0.68 -23.37
N GLY A 62 -2.25 -0.05 -24.48
CA GLY A 62 -2.47 0.45 -25.84
C GLY A 62 -1.28 1.21 -26.42
N GLY A 63 -0.07 1.01 -25.87
CA GLY A 63 1.19 1.48 -26.46
C GLY A 63 1.63 2.89 -26.10
N ARG A 64 0.72 3.77 -25.65
CA ARG A 64 1.06 5.13 -25.19
C ARG A 64 1.42 5.13 -23.71
N THR A 65 2.68 4.86 -23.41
CA THR A 65 3.19 4.79 -22.04
C THR A 65 4.53 5.51 -21.88
N THR A 66 4.73 6.17 -20.74
CA THR A 66 6.03 6.64 -20.27
C THR A 66 6.37 5.93 -18.97
N ASN A 67 7.34 5.03 -19.01
CA ASN A 67 7.89 4.46 -17.79
C ASN A 67 8.77 5.50 -17.10
N LEU A 68 8.51 5.76 -15.83
CA LEU A 68 9.26 6.76 -15.07
C LEU A 68 10.69 6.30 -14.74
N GLY A 69 10.99 5.00 -14.85
CA GLY A 69 12.34 4.46 -14.68
C GLY A 69 12.96 4.79 -13.32
N LEU A 70 12.15 4.81 -12.25
CA LEU A 70 12.60 5.33 -10.95
C LEU A 70 13.70 4.45 -10.34
N TRP A 71 13.69 3.13 -10.55
CA TRP A 71 14.78 2.27 -10.09
C TRP A 71 16.08 2.62 -10.82
N SER A 72 16.07 2.66 -12.15
CA SER A 72 17.25 3.05 -12.94
C SER A 72 17.77 4.45 -12.55
N LEU A 73 16.86 5.40 -12.36
CA LEU A 73 17.22 6.76 -11.95
C LEU A 73 17.83 6.80 -10.54
N MET A 74 17.34 5.96 -9.63
CA MET A 74 17.90 5.84 -8.27
C MET A 74 19.32 5.26 -8.31
N GLN A 75 19.59 4.28 -9.18
CA GLN A 75 20.95 3.77 -9.39
C GLN A 75 21.90 4.86 -9.91
N GLN A 76 21.46 5.66 -10.89
CA GLN A 76 22.26 6.76 -11.44
C GLN A 76 22.58 7.82 -10.38
N VAL A 77 21.58 8.14 -9.55
CA VAL A 77 21.76 9.04 -8.39
C VAL A 77 22.85 8.51 -7.46
N TRP A 78 22.80 7.23 -7.11
CA TRP A 78 23.79 6.59 -6.24
C TRP A 78 25.20 6.54 -6.83
N GLU A 79 25.32 6.34 -8.15
CA GLU A 79 26.61 6.40 -8.84
C GLU A 79 27.21 7.82 -8.81
N ILE A 80 26.37 8.84 -8.94
CA ILE A 80 26.78 10.25 -8.89
C ILE A 80 27.10 10.70 -7.46
N ASP A 81 26.42 10.12 -6.48
CA ASP A 81 26.50 10.50 -5.08
C ASP A 81 26.75 9.30 -4.14
N PRO A 82 28.03 8.86 -4.03
CA PRO A 82 28.41 7.74 -3.19
C PRO A 82 28.16 7.98 -1.70
N GLU A 83 28.13 9.23 -1.24
CA GLU A 83 27.81 9.56 0.16
C GLU A 83 26.33 9.25 0.44
N LEU A 84 25.43 9.71 -0.43
CA LEU A 84 24.01 9.42 -0.32
C LEU A 84 23.71 7.93 -0.49
N GLU A 85 24.42 7.24 -1.38
CA GLU A 85 24.32 5.78 -1.52
C GLU A 85 24.72 5.06 -0.22
N ALA A 86 25.87 5.39 0.35
CA ALA A 86 26.34 4.79 1.60
C ALA A 86 25.35 5.03 2.76
N ALA A 87 24.83 6.25 2.85
CA ALA A 87 23.81 6.64 3.82
C ALA A 87 22.49 5.87 3.63
N ASP A 88 22.03 5.71 2.38
CA ASP A 88 20.82 4.96 2.06
C ASP A 88 20.98 3.47 2.37
N ARG A 89 22.16 2.91 2.08
CA ARG A 89 22.51 1.52 2.40
C ARG A 89 22.49 1.28 3.90
N GLU A 90 23.12 2.15 4.68
CA GLU A 90 23.12 2.07 6.14
C GLU A 90 21.70 2.19 6.69
N ARG A 91 20.93 3.17 6.21
CA ARG A 91 19.52 3.32 6.57
C ARG A 91 18.71 2.04 6.32
N ARG A 92 18.89 1.39 5.16
CA ARG A 92 18.22 0.13 4.85
C ARG A 92 18.66 -1.02 5.75
N ALA A 93 19.94 -1.06 6.15
CA ALA A 93 20.43 -2.05 7.11
C ALA A 93 19.77 -1.88 8.48
N VAL A 94 19.73 -0.64 9.00
CA VAL A 94 19.05 -0.31 10.27
C VAL A 94 17.57 -0.66 10.22
N LEU A 95 16.86 -0.30 9.14
CA LEU A 95 15.44 -0.66 8.98
C LEU A 95 15.23 -2.17 8.93
N GLY A 96 16.15 -2.91 8.29
CA GLY A 96 16.14 -4.37 8.26
C GLY A 96 16.26 -4.98 9.66
N GLU A 97 17.26 -4.55 10.44
CA GLU A 97 17.47 -5.02 11.81
C GLU A 97 16.27 -4.66 12.71
N MET A 98 15.73 -3.44 12.57
CA MET A 98 14.52 -3.03 13.30
C MET A 98 13.31 -3.91 12.98
N GLN A 99 13.15 -4.33 11.73
CA GLN A 99 12.09 -5.27 11.32
C GLN A 99 12.29 -6.62 12.01
N GLU A 100 13.50 -7.15 12.00
CA GLU A 100 13.84 -8.44 12.62
C GLU A 100 13.56 -8.44 14.13
N LEU A 101 14.00 -7.40 14.84
CA LEU A 101 13.75 -7.26 16.28
C LEU A 101 12.27 -7.06 16.62
N TYR A 102 11.55 -6.31 15.78
CA TYR A 102 10.09 -6.15 15.92
C TYR A 102 9.36 -7.48 15.75
N LEU A 103 9.75 -8.27 14.74
CA LEU A 103 9.18 -9.59 14.48
C LEU A 103 9.34 -10.54 15.67
N ILE A 104 10.53 -10.60 16.27
CA ILE A 104 10.77 -11.47 17.45
C ILE A 104 9.74 -11.17 18.55
N GLY A 105 9.53 -9.89 18.87
CA GLY A 105 8.53 -9.51 19.87
C GLY A 105 7.10 -9.82 19.43
N LEU A 106 6.79 -9.54 18.16
CA LEU A 106 5.45 -9.73 17.62
C LEU A 106 5.05 -11.21 17.59
N GLU A 107 6.01 -12.10 17.29
CA GLU A 107 5.83 -13.55 17.35
C GLU A 107 5.48 -14.01 18.75
N GLN A 108 6.17 -13.51 19.78
CA GLN A 108 5.83 -13.83 21.17
C GLN A 108 4.41 -13.36 21.55
N ALA A 109 4.00 -12.17 21.10
CA ALA A 109 2.65 -11.69 21.33
C ALA A 109 1.60 -12.55 20.60
N ALA A 110 1.88 -12.94 19.36
CA ALA A 110 1.00 -13.82 18.58
C ALA A 110 0.90 -15.21 19.21
N ASP A 111 1.99 -15.76 19.74
CA ASP A 111 2.02 -17.04 20.46
C ASP A 111 1.20 -16.99 21.75
N GLY A 112 1.34 -15.91 22.52
CA GLY A 112 0.51 -15.63 23.68
C GLY A 112 -0.98 -15.60 23.30
N LEU A 113 -1.34 -14.89 22.23
CA LEU A 113 -2.71 -14.83 21.72
C LEU A 113 -3.22 -16.20 21.26
N ARG A 114 -2.41 -17.01 20.57
CA ARG A 114 -2.77 -18.39 20.18
C ARG A 114 -3.07 -19.25 21.40
N ARG A 115 -2.24 -19.15 22.45
CA ARG A 115 -2.45 -19.88 23.72
C ARG A 115 -3.70 -19.44 24.46
N LEU A 116 -3.98 -18.13 24.53
CA LEU A 116 -5.20 -17.61 25.14
C LEU A 116 -6.45 -18.20 24.50
N VAL A 117 -6.45 -18.36 23.17
CA VAL A 117 -7.61 -18.90 22.46
C VAL A 117 -7.72 -20.42 22.53
N ALA A 118 -6.59 -21.13 22.52
CA ALA A 118 -6.60 -22.58 22.66
C ALA A 118 -7.07 -23.04 24.05
N GLN A 119 -7.07 -22.14 25.05
CA GLN A 119 -7.50 -22.45 26.41
C GLN A 119 -9.02 -22.71 26.46
N PRO A 120 -9.48 -23.80 27.08
CA PRO A 120 -10.90 -24.01 27.35
C PRO A 120 -11.46 -22.88 28.22
N ALA A 121 -12.45 -22.16 27.70
CA ALA A 121 -13.08 -21.05 28.38
C ALA A 121 -14.12 -21.54 29.40
N ARG A 122 -13.90 -21.22 30.67
CA ARG A 122 -14.95 -21.36 31.69
C ARG A 122 -15.94 -20.19 31.64
N HIS A 123 -15.44 -19.01 31.28
CA HIS A 123 -16.15 -17.75 31.14
C HIS A 123 -15.75 -17.11 29.80
N PRO A 124 -16.50 -17.33 28.71
CA PRO A 124 -16.15 -16.83 27.38
C PRO A 124 -15.91 -15.31 27.33
N GLU A 125 -16.69 -14.54 28.06
CA GLU A 125 -16.58 -13.08 28.16
C GLU A 125 -15.24 -12.61 28.75
N VAL A 126 -14.68 -13.37 29.71
CA VAL A 126 -13.37 -13.09 30.31
C VAL A 126 -12.24 -13.44 29.35
N GLN A 127 -12.38 -14.55 28.61
CA GLN A 127 -11.41 -14.91 27.58
C GLN A 127 -11.37 -13.85 26.47
N GLU A 128 -12.53 -13.36 26.03
CA GLU A 128 -12.62 -12.33 25.01
C GLU A 128 -11.99 -11.00 25.45
N LEU A 129 -12.11 -10.61 26.73
CA LEU A 129 -11.38 -9.48 27.29
C LEU A 129 -9.86 -9.67 27.14
N ALA A 130 -9.33 -10.83 27.54
CA ALA A 130 -7.90 -11.12 27.43
C ALA A 130 -7.40 -11.17 25.97
N ILE A 131 -8.22 -11.68 25.05
CA ILE A 131 -7.93 -11.68 23.60
C ILE A 131 -7.83 -10.24 23.09
N ARG A 132 -8.78 -9.37 23.44
CA ARG A 132 -8.74 -7.95 23.06
C ARG A 132 -7.52 -7.23 23.60
N ASP A 133 -7.14 -7.49 24.85
CA ASP A 133 -5.92 -6.94 25.44
C ASP A 133 -4.65 -7.39 24.69
N ALA A 134 -4.58 -8.66 24.30
CA ALA A 134 -3.47 -9.18 23.51
C ALA A 134 -3.40 -8.55 22.11
N VAL A 135 -4.55 -8.36 21.43
CA VAL A 135 -4.60 -7.64 20.14
C VAL A 135 -4.15 -6.19 20.31
N GLU A 136 -4.57 -5.52 21.39
CA GLU A 136 -4.16 -4.14 21.68
C GLU A 136 -2.65 -4.03 21.96
N ILE A 137 -2.05 -5.02 22.64
CA ILE A 137 -0.58 -5.10 22.78
C ILE A 137 0.09 -5.15 21.40
N MET A 138 -0.39 -6.01 20.49
CA MET A 138 0.15 -6.09 19.12
C MET A 138 0.00 -4.76 18.37
N ARG A 139 -1.16 -4.09 18.49
CA ARG A 139 -1.39 -2.77 17.88
C ARG A 139 -0.42 -1.70 18.38
N ARG A 140 -0.10 -1.71 19.67
CA ARG A 140 0.90 -0.80 20.25
C ARG A 140 2.31 -1.12 19.78
N MET A 141 2.65 -2.39 19.59
CA MET A 141 3.93 -2.80 19.00
C MET A 141 4.05 -2.30 17.56
N ASP A 142 3.01 -2.48 16.76
CA ASP A 142 2.92 -1.97 15.39
C ASP A 142 3.11 -0.45 15.33
N ALA A 143 2.34 0.29 16.13
CA ALA A 143 2.41 1.75 16.17
C ALA A 143 3.81 2.25 16.58
N ARG A 144 4.43 1.60 17.56
CA ARG A 144 5.80 1.93 17.99
C ARG A 144 6.83 1.60 16.92
N HIS A 145 6.70 0.46 16.25
CA HIS A 145 7.59 0.09 15.15
C HIS A 145 7.50 1.11 14.00
N LEU A 146 6.29 1.43 13.55
CA LEU A 146 6.06 2.44 12.51
C LEU A 146 6.60 3.82 12.89
N SER A 147 6.43 4.25 14.14
CA SER A 147 7.00 5.51 14.64
C SER A 147 8.52 5.54 14.55
N ARG A 148 9.19 4.44 14.91
CA ARG A 148 10.65 4.36 14.84
C ARG A 148 11.15 4.33 13.40
N VAL A 149 10.44 3.64 12.51
CA VAL A 149 10.74 3.63 11.07
C VAL A 149 10.65 5.07 10.52
N ASP A 150 9.61 5.81 10.90
CA ASP A 150 9.47 7.23 10.52
C ASP A 150 10.61 8.10 11.08
N ASP A 151 11.04 7.86 12.31
CA ASP A 151 12.15 8.61 12.92
C ASP A 151 13.46 8.38 12.15
N VAL A 152 13.76 7.15 11.76
CA VAL A 152 14.92 6.81 10.90
C VAL A 152 14.82 7.51 9.53
N HIS A 153 13.64 7.55 8.92
CA HIS A 153 13.44 8.30 7.69
C HIS A 153 13.64 9.80 7.89
N ARG A 154 13.07 10.38 8.95
CA ARG A 154 13.18 11.81 9.27
C ARG A 154 14.63 12.21 9.50
N GLU A 155 15.36 11.42 10.27
CA GLU A 155 16.79 11.64 10.52
C GLU A 155 17.59 11.62 9.23
N PHE A 156 17.35 10.65 8.34
CA PHE A 156 18.02 10.58 7.05
C PHE A 156 17.77 11.84 6.19
N TYR A 157 16.52 12.30 6.07
CA TYR A 157 16.20 13.50 5.29
C TYR A 157 16.71 14.80 5.94
N ALA A 158 16.80 14.84 7.28
CA ALA A 158 17.36 15.98 8.01
C ALA A 158 18.89 16.07 7.86
N THR A 159 19.58 14.93 7.93
CA THR A 159 21.04 14.85 7.89
C THR A 159 21.59 14.95 6.48
N TYR A 160 21.11 14.11 5.55
CA TYR A 160 21.69 14.02 4.20
C TYR A 160 21.03 14.95 3.18
N ARG A 161 19.89 15.55 3.56
CA ARG A 161 19.12 16.54 2.79
C ARG A 161 19.02 16.22 1.29
N PRO A 162 18.51 15.03 0.89
CA PRO A 162 18.40 14.66 -0.53
C PRO A 162 17.67 15.73 -1.35
N GLN A 163 16.68 16.41 -0.76
CA GLN A 163 15.91 17.48 -1.41
C GLN A 163 16.73 18.69 -1.87
N ASP A 164 17.93 18.89 -1.33
CA ASP A 164 18.81 20.02 -1.66
C ASP A 164 19.97 19.61 -2.58
N ARG A 165 20.07 18.32 -2.94
CA ARG A 165 21.13 17.81 -3.83
C ARG A 165 20.72 17.98 -5.29
N ASP A 166 21.57 18.63 -6.10
CA ASP A 166 21.24 19.00 -7.48
C ASP A 166 20.76 17.83 -8.35
N HIS A 167 21.41 16.66 -8.26
CA HIS A 167 21.02 15.49 -9.06
C HIS A 167 19.66 14.92 -8.63
N ILE A 168 19.31 14.99 -7.34
CA ILE A 168 17.96 14.63 -6.86
C ILE A 168 16.93 15.65 -7.32
N VAL A 169 17.23 16.95 -7.19
CA VAL A 169 16.33 18.03 -7.63
C VAL A 169 16.04 17.90 -9.13
N ASN A 170 17.07 17.72 -9.94
CA ASN A 170 16.96 17.51 -11.38
C ASN A 170 16.18 16.24 -11.72
N ALA A 171 16.44 15.14 -11.02
CA ALA A 171 15.70 13.90 -11.18
C ALA A 171 14.21 14.06 -10.83
N ARG A 172 13.88 14.70 -9.69
CA ARG A 172 12.51 15.02 -9.28
C ARG A 172 11.80 15.88 -10.31
N PHE A 173 12.48 16.90 -10.85
CA PHE A 173 11.93 17.74 -11.90
C PHE A 173 11.65 16.95 -13.20
N ALA A 174 12.59 16.10 -13.62
CA ALA A 174 12.44 15.26 -14.81
C ALA A 174 11.26 14.28 -14.65
N VAL A 175 11.16 13.60 -13.51
CA VAL A 175 10.05 12.70 -13.15
C VAL A 175 8.73 13.47 -13.13
N GLY A 176 8.69 14.64 -12.49
CA GLY A 176 7.51 15.49 -12.42
C GLY A 176 7.03 15.94 -13.81
N ARG A 177 7.94 16.33 -14.71
CA ARG A 177 7.59 16.69 -16.10
C ARG A 177 7.10 15.49 -16.91
N ALA A 178 7.78 14.35 -16.80
CA ALA A 178 7.38 13.13 -17.48
C ALA A 178 5.98 12.71 -17.03
N LEU A 179 5.74 12.75 -15.72
CA LEU A 179 4.41 12.52 -15.14
C LEU A 179 3.43 13.56 -15.70
N ALA A 180 3.67 14.86 -15.60
CA ALA A 180 2.75 15.92 -16.04
C ALA A 180 2.20 15.77 -17.47
N GLY A 181 2.96 15.15 -18.39
CA GLY A 181 2.52 14.87 -19.76
C GLY A 181 1.61 13.64 -19.93
N THR A 182 1.11 13.02 -18.86
CA THR A 182 0.31 11.79 -18.87
C THR A 182 -1.10 11.99 -18.32
N ASP A 183 -2.04 11.21 -18.83
CA ASP A 183 -3.46 11.25 -18.51
C ASP A 183 -3.83 10.39 -17.28
N ALA A 184 -3.02 9.37 -16.96
CA ALA A 184 -3.23 8.47 -15.82
C ALA A 184 -1.93 7.80 -15.36
N VAL A 185 -1.92 7.26 -14.14
CA VAL A 185 -0.78 6.53 -13.56
C VAL A 185 -1.12 5.06 -13.37
N VAL A 186 -0.15 4.19 -13.66
CA VAL A 186 -0.24 2.75 -13.43
C VAL A 186 0.89 2.28 -12.53
N MET A 187 0.55 1.67 -11.40
CA MET A 187 1.50 1.20 -10.39
C MET A 187 1.35 -0.32 -10.16
N PRO A 188 2.14 -1.15 -10.87
CA PRO A 188 2.07 -2.60 -10.74
C PRO A 188 2.57 -3.15 -9.39
N GLY A 189 2.43 -4.47 -9.22
CA GLY A 189 3.06 -5.22 -8.14
C GLY A 189 4.59 -5.28 -8.26
N GLY A 190 5.26 -5.84 -7.25
CA GLY A 190 6.73 -5.90 -7.18
C GLY A 190 7.21 -5.97 -5.74
N HIS A 191 8.44 -5.54 -5.49
CA HIS A 191 8.95 -5.38 -4.13
C HIS A 191 8.50 -4.04 -3.53
N VAL A 192 7.60 -4.07 -2.54
CA VAL A 192 6.98 -2.86 -1.98
C VAL A 192 7.96 -1.91 -1.29
N GLY A 193 8.96 -2.43 -0.57
CA GLY A 193 9.99 -1.58 0.06
C GLY A 193 10.85 -0.78 -0.94
N VAL A 194 11.24 -1.41 -2.06
CA VAL A 194 11.96 -0.73 -3.14
C VAL A 194 11.08 0.31 -3.82
N LEU A 195 9.83 -0.06 -4.11
CA LEU A 195 8.85 0.87 -4.68
C LEU A 195 8.67 2.11 -3.81
N LEU A 196 8.43 1.94 -2.50
CA LEU A 196 8.28 3.07 -1.57
C LEU A 196 9.57 3.89 -1.42
N GLY A 197 10.74 3.24 -1.39
CA GLY A 197 12.03 3.93 -1.39
C GLY A 197 12.17 4.89 -2.57
N ALA A 198 11.85 4.41 -3.78
CA ALA A 198 11.87 5.23 -4.99
C ALA A 198 10.80 6.33 -4.97
N LEU A 199 9.56 6.01 -4.57
CA LEU A 199 8.47 6.98 -4.48
C LEU A 199 8.79 8.14 -3.52
N HIS A 200 9.44 7.86 -2.38
CA HIS A 200 9.87 8.88 -1.44
C HIS A 200 11.07 9.68 -1.94
N LEU A 201 12.10 9.02 -2.47
CA LEU A 201 13.31 9.70 -2.95
C LEU A 201 12.97 10.72 -4.04
N PHE A 202 12.09 10.35 -4.98
CA PHE A 202 11.63 11.22 -6.06
C PHE A 202 10.39 12.05 -5.74
N ASN A 203 9.93 12.04 -4.47
CA ASN A 203 8.85 12.89 -3.96
C ASN A 203 7.54 12.77 -4.75
N LEU A 204 7.08 11.53 -5.02
CA LEU A 204 5.93 11.28 -5.88
C LEU A 204 4.58 11.63 -5.24
N ALA A 205 4.44 11.58 -3.92
CA ALA A 205 3.16 11.90 -3.27
C ALA A 205 2.58 13.28 -3.69
N PRO A 206 3.32 14.39 -3.55
CA PRO A 206 2.84 15.71 -4.01
C PRO A 206 2.77 15.84 -5.53
N ALA A 207 3.44 14.97 -6.30
CA ALA A 207 3.31 14.93 -7.76
C ALA A 207 2.05 14.19 -8.22
N LEU A 208 1.51 13.31 -7.37
CA LEU A 208 0.30 12.51 -7.63
C LEU A 208 -0.96 13.18 -7.10
N ALA A 209 -0.88 13.91 -5.98
CA ALA A 209 -2.04 14.49 -5.32
C ALA A 209 -1.70 15.75 -4.51
N SER A 210 -2.71 16.61 -4.33
CA SER A 210 -2.66 17.74 -3.41
C SER A 210 -3.42 17.43 -2.11
N PRO A 211 -2.91 17.87 -0.94
CA PRO A 211 -3.61 17.70 0.31
C PRO A 211 -4.82 18.64 0.38
N VAL A 212 -5.97 18.10 0.80
CA VAL A 212 -7.14 18.89 1.18
C VAL A 212 -7.21 18.89 2.70
N LEU A 213 -7.00 20.07 3.29
CA LEU A 213 -7.00 20.27 4.74
C LEU A 213 -8.36 20.75 5.22
N SER A 214 -8.62 20.61 6.53
CA SER A 214 -9.74 21.27 7.22
C SER A 214 -9.62 22.79 7.15
N GLU A 215 -10.70 23.51 7.48
CA GLU A 215 -10.74 24.98 7.44
C GLU A 215 -9.67 25.64 8.31
N ASP A 216 -9.27 24.98 9.41
CA ASP A 216 -8.18 25.40 10.30
C ASP A 216 -6.77 25.10 9.76
N GLY A 217 -6.66 24.34 8.66
CA GLY A 217 -5.40 23.93 8.06
C GLY A 217 -4.63 22.85 8.83
N GLU A 218 -5.19 22.26 9.89
CA GLU A 218 -4.47 21.32 10.76
C GLU A 218 -4.70 19.86 10.39
N THR A 219 -5.90 19.51 9.94
CA THR A 219 -6.29 18.12 9.68
C THR A 219 -6.33 17.82 8.19
N LEU A 220 -5.55 16.85 7.73
CA LEU A 220 -5.69 16.32 6.38
C LEU A 220 -7.01 15.56 6.25
N LEU A 221 -7.93 16.11 5.46
CA LEU A 221 -9.23 15.49 5.16
C LEU A 221 -9.08 14.39 4.10
N ARG A 222 -8.52 14.74 2.94
CA ARG A 222 -8.31 13.83 1.81
C ARG A 222 -7.12 14.24 0.94
N ALA A 223 -6.75 13.37 0.01
CA ALA A 223 -5.84 13.69 -1.08
C ALA A 223 -6.63 13.88 -2.38
N GLU A 224 -6.53 15.05 -3.00
CA GLU A 224 -7.12 15.31 -4.32
C GLU A 224 -6.13 14.91 -5.41
N LEU A 225 -6.45 13.88 -6.18
CA LEU A 225 -5.55 13.34 -7.19
C LEU A 225 -5.44 14.27 -8.41
N HIS A 226 -4.23 14.43 -8.93
CA HIS A 226 -3.99 15.16 -10.16
C HIS A 226 -4.39 14.39 -11.42
N ARG A 227 -4.54 13.07 -11.31
CA ARG A 227 -4.99 12.16 -12.38
C ARG A 227 -5.41 10.80 -11.80
N PRO A 228 -6.16 9.97 -12.54
CA PRO A 228 -6.53 8.64 -12.07
C PRO A 228 -5.31 7.75 -11.86
N ILE A 229 -5.38 6.87 -10.85
CA ILE A 229 -4.31 5.91 -10.54
C ILE A 229 -4.89 4.50 -10.60
N ILE A 230 -4.26 3.60 -11.36
CA ILE A 230 -4.58 2.17 -11.39
C ILE A 230 -3.43 1.42 -10.72
N ALA A 231 -3.70 0.62 -9.69
CA ALA A 231 -2.66 -0.07 -8.93
C ALA A 231 -3.03 -1.49 -8.53
N TRP A 232 -2.03 -2.38 -8.41
CA TRP A 232 -2.21 -3.73 -7.88
C TRP A 232 -0.96 -4.22 -7.16
N GLY A 233 -1.10 -5.28 -6.36
CA GLY A 233 0.05 -5.87 -5.65
C GLY A 233 0.71 -4.84 -4.73
N ALA A 234 2.03 -4.73 -4.81
CA ALA A 234 2.81 -3.72 -4.10
C ALA A 234 2.36 -2.29 -4.38
N GLY A 235 1.92 -1.96 -5.60
CA GLY A 235 1.38 -0.63 -5.90
C GLY A 235 0.13 -0.31 -5.10
N ALA A 236 -0.79 -1.27 -4.98
CA ALA A 236 -1.98 -1.09 -4.14
C ALA A 236 -1.61 -0.90 -2.67
N MET A 237 -0.63 -1.64 -2.16
CA MET A 237 -0.13 -1.50 -0.79
C MET A 237 0.60 -0.18 -0.57
N ALA A 238 1.34 0.32 -1.56
CA ALA A 238 2.09 1.58 -1.45
C ALA A 238 1.16 2.80 -1.36
N LEU A 239 -0.06 2.73 -1.91
CA LEU A 239 -1.03 3.83 -1.85
C LEU A 239 -1.75 3.93 -0.49
N THR A 240 -1.77 2.86 0.31
CA THR A 240 -2.45 2.86 1.61
C THR A 240 -1.67 3.62 2.70
N GLU A 241 -2.31 3.90 3.82
CA GLU A 241 -1.66 4.60 4.95
C GLU A 241 -0.58 3.74 5.61
N ARG A 242 -0.75 2.40 5.55
CA ARG A 242 0.14 1.42 6.16
C ARG A 242 0.36 0.24 5.23
N VAL A 243 1.58 -0.30 5.23
CA VAL A 243 1.94 -1.50 4.47
C VAL A 243 2.02 -2.69 5.41
N LEU A 244 1.07 -3.61 5.27
CA LEU A 244 1.07 -4.90 5.97
C LEU A 244 1.63 -5.98 5.05
N LEU A 245 2.68 -6.67 5.48
CA LEU A 245 3.14 -7.91 4.84
C LEU A 245 2.46 -9.09 5.54
N PHE A 246 2.02 -10.08 4.78
CA PHE A 246 1.20 -11.15 5.30
C PHE A 246 1.42 -12.45 4.53
N PHE A 247 1.69 -13.51 5.28
CA PHE A 247 1.77 -14.88 4.82
C PHE A 247 1.44 -15.81 5.99
N ASP A 248 0.51 -16.73 5.79
CA ASP A 248 0.09 -17.70 6.82
C ASP A 248 0.98 -18.94 6.81
N ASP A 249 1.36 -19.38 5.62
CA ASP A 249 2.27 -20.49 5.38
C ASP A 249 3.56 -19.99 4.73
N SER A 250 4.56 -19.69 5.56
CA SER A 250 5.94 -19.46 5.10
C SER A 250 6.84 -20.50 5.75
N ALA A 251 7.58 -21.26 4.94
CA ALA A 251 8.61 -22.18 5.44
C ALA A 251 9.80 -21.45 6.10
N LEU A 252 9.90 -20.13 5.90
CA LEU A 252 11.08 -19.33 6.27
C LEU A 252 10.78 -18.23 7.32
N ARG A 253 9.51 -17.92 7.61
CA ARG A 253 9.12 -16.85 8.54
C ARG A 253 7.93 -17.28 9.37
N ALA A 254 7.80 -16.74 10.59
CA ALA A 254 6.61 -16.95 11.38
C ALA A 254 5.36 -16.53 10.61
N GLY A 255 4.30 -17.31 10.74
CA GLY A 255 3.01 -17.03 10.12
C GLY A 255 2.27 -15.91 10.84
N VAL A 256 2.90 -14.75 11.05
CA VAL A 256 2.29 -13.56 11.64
C VAL A 256 2.44 -12.40 10.66
N SER A 257 1.34 -11.70 10.37
CA SER A 257 1.40 -10.52 9.52
C SER A 257 2.21 -9.40 10.19
N GLU A 258 3.03 -8.69 9.44
CA GLU A 258 3.98 -7.70 9.97
C GLU A 258 3.73 -6.33 9.33
N MET A 259 3.81 -5.27 10.13
CA MET A 259 3.85 -3.92 9.59
C MET A 259 5.26 -3.65 9.06
N LEU A 260 5.36 -3.14 7.84
CA LEU A 260 6.64 -2.78 7.22
C LEU A 260 6.95 -1.30 7.45
N MET A 261 6.07 -0.43 7.00
CA MET A 261 6.20 1.03 7.07
C MET A 261 4.87 1.70 6.72
N LYS A 262 4.81 3.03 6.81
CA LYS A 262 3.72 3.82 6.23
C LYS A 262 3.82 3.81 4.70
N GLY A 263 2.67 3.78 4.02
CA GLY A 263 2.61 4.03 2.57
C GLY A 263 2.48 5.52 2.27
N LEU A 264 2.08 5.86 1.05
CA LEU A 264 1.85 7.24 0.62
C LEU A 264 0.62 7.88 1.28
N GLY A 265 -0.30 7.09 1.85
CA GLY A 265 -1.50 7.61 2.51
C GLY A 265 -2.48 8.31 1.57
N LEU A 266 -2.55 7.86 0.31
CA LEU A 266 -3.51 8.40 -0.67
C LEU A 266 -4.90 7.76 -0.56
N THR A 267 -5.03 6.67 0.21
CA THR A 267 -6.31 6.07 0.59
C THR A 267 -6.58 6.32 2.08
N ARG A 268 -7.82 6.09 2.54
CA ARG A 268 -8.24 6.24 3.94
C ARG A 268 -8.86 4.98 4.49
N ASP A 269 -8.41 4.56 5.67
CA ASP A 269 -8.97 3.42 6.40
C ASP A 269 -8.94 2.12 5.57
N VAL A 270 -7.91 1.93 4.75
CA VAL A 270 -7.72 0.73 3.92
C VAL A 270 -6.36 0.09 4.21
N VAL A 271 -6.35 -1.23 4.34
CA VAL A 271 -5.15 -2.06 4.22
C VAL A 271 -5.34 -3.00 3.04
N ALA A 272 -4.55 -2.82 1.99
CA ALA A 272 -4.64 -3.65 0.80
C ALA A 272 -4.04 -5.03 1.06
N LEU A 273 -4.80 -6.10 0.76
CA LEU A 273 -4.33 -7.49 0.79
C LEU A 273 -4.36 -8.08 -0.63
N PRO A 274 -3.28 -7.92 -1.43
CA PRO A 274 -3.19 -8.51 -2.76
C PRO A 274 -3.03 -10.04 -2.72
N SER A 275 -3.78 -10.72 -3.60
CA SER A 275 -3.75 -12.18 -3.75
C SER A 275 -3.96 -12.94 -2.42
N PRO A 276 -4.99 -12.59 -1.63
CA PRO A 276 -5.14 -13.09 -0.27
C PRO A 276 -5.31 -14.61 -0.22
N ARG A 277 -6.01 -15.25 -1.17
CA ARG A 277 -6.15 -16.73 -1.22
C ARG A 277 -4.83 -17.49 -1.38
N ALA A 278 -3.81 -16.85 -1.93
CA ALA A 278 -2.50 -17.46 -2.11
C ALA A 278 -1.59 -17.27 -0.89
N ARG A 279 -2.02 -16.50 0.12
CA ARG A 279 -1.18 -16.04 1.23
C ARG A 279 -1.82 -16.20 2.60
N LEU A 280 -3.14 -16.29 2.67
CA LEU A 280 -3.93 -16.34 3.89
C LEU A 280 -4.86 -17.56 3.87
N ASP A 281 -5.05 -18.21 5.01
CA ASP A 281 -6.14 -19.15 5.21
C ASP A 281 -7.43 -18.38 5.54
N LEU A 282 -8.15 -17.99 4.48
CA LEU A 282 -9.41 -17.24 4.59
C LEU A 282 -10.54 -18.03 5.28
N LYS A 283 -10.36 -19.33 5.55
CA LYS A 283 -11.35 -20.15 6.27
C LYS A 283 -11.16 -20.10 7.77
N ASP A 284 -9.98 -19.73 8.25
CA ASP A 284 -9.73 -19.49 9.67
C ASP A 284 -10.27 -18.10 10.05
N THR A 285 -11.60 -18.03 10.25
CA THR A 285 -12.29 -16.77 10.60
C THR A 285 -11.79 -16.20 11.93
N VAL A 286 -11.33 -17.04 12.85
CA VAL A 286 -10.76 -16.57 14.12
C VAL A 286 -9.47 -15.81 13.88
N ARG A 287 -8.56 -16.34 13.05
CA ARG A 287 -7.33 -15.66 12.67
C ARG A 287 -7.61 -14.39 11.87
N MET A 288 -8.52 -14.47 10.90
CA MET A 288 -8.89 -13.33 10.05
C MET A 288 -9.56 -12.21 10.86
N GLY A 289 -10.38 -12.54 11.86
CA GLY A 289 -11.02 -11.56 12.75
C GLY A 289 -10.01 -10.81 13.59
N ARG A 290 -8.95 -11.48 14.05
CA ARG A 290 -7.84 -10.83 14.76
C ARG A 290 -7.02 -9.93 13.84
N LEU A 291 -6.80 -10.35 12.60
CA LEU A 291 -6.15 -9.50 11.61
C LEU A 291 -6.96 -8.22 11.38
N ALA A 292 -8.28 -8.34 11.20
CA ALA A 292 -9.20 -7.21 11.07
C ALA A 292 -9.18 -6.30 12.32
N ALA A 293 -9.28 -6.87 13.52
CA ALA A 293 -9.22 -6.13 14.77
C ALA A 293 -7.88 -5.40 14.98
N ARG A 294 -6.77 -6.01 14.57
CA ARG A 294 -5.43 -5.43 14.66
C ARG A 294 -5.28 -4.21 13.75
N VAL A 295 -5.80 -4.27 12.52
CA VAL A 295 -5.66 -3.14 11.58
C VAL A 295 -6.73 -2.07 11.71
N ALA A 296 -7.78 -2.31 12.50
CA ALA A 296 -8.83 -1.34 12.76
C ALA A 296 -8.28 0.06 13.14
N PRO A 297 -8.95 1.16 12.77
CA PRO A 297 -10.21 1.24 12.05
C PRO A 297 -10.09 0.91 10.55
N ALA A 298 -8.87 0.76 10.02
CA ALA A 298 -8.68 0.42 8.63
C ALA A 298 -9.23 -0.97 8.31
N GLN A 299 -9.75 -1.13 7.10
CA GLN A 299 -10.39 -2.37 6.65
C GLN A 299 -9.44 -3.19 5.77
N PRO A 300 -9.28 -4.50 6.03
CA PRO A 300 -8.51 -5.37 5.17
C PRO A 300 -9.26 -5.62 3.85
N LEU A 301 -8.80 -5.00 2.77
CA LEU A 301 -9.36 -5.11 1.42
C LEU A 301 -8.79 -6.32 0.69
N LEU A 302 -9.66 -7.25 0.28
CA LEU A 302 -9.28 -8.49 -0.38
C LEU A 302 -9.18 -8.30 -1.91
N LEU A 303 -7.95 -8.19 -2.42
CA LEU A 303 -7.68 -8.01 -3.86
C LEU A 303 -7.28 -9.35 -4.51
N ASP A 304 -8.25 -10.26 -4.61
CA ASP A 304 -8.11 -11.56 -5.27
C ASP A 304 -8.11 -11.46 -6.79
N GLU A 305 -7.86 -12.59 -7.49
CA GLU A 305 -7.97 -12.63 -8.94
C GLU A 305 -9.33 -12.06 -9.35
N ARG A 306 -9.29 -11.12 -10.31
CA ARG A 306 -10.43 -10.40 -10.85
C ARG A 306 -11.03 -9.28 -10.00
N ALA A 307 -10.53 -9.04 -8.78
CA ALA A 307 -10.96 -7.88 -8.00
C ALA A 307 -10.65 -6.57 -8.75
N GLU A 308 -11.59 -5.63 -8.67
CA GLU A 308 -11.52 -4.28 -9.23
C GLU A 308 -12.34 -3.39 -8.30
N VAL A 309 -11.67 -2.48 -7.60
CA VAL A 309 -12.27 -1.62 -6.59
C VAL A 309 -11.83 -0.19 -6.85
N THR A 310 -12.78 0.65 -7.29
CA THR A 310 -12.55 2.08 -7.48
C THR A 310 -12.97 2.81 -6.20
N LEU A 311 -12.02 3.45 -5.54
CA LEU A 311 -12.27 4.24 -4.34
C LEU A 311 -13.13 5.47 -4.64
N ASP A 312 -13.80 6.00 -3.63
CA ASP A 312 -14.49 7.28 -3.78
C ASP A 312 -13.49 8.46 -3.86
N ALA A 313 -14.02 9.67 -4.03
CA ALA A 313 -13.20 10.88 -4.16
C ALA A 313 -12.37 11.22 -2.91
N ASP A 314 -12.72 10.66 -1.75
CA ASP A 314 -11.97 10.84 -0.50
C ASP A 314 -10.95 9.73 -0.27
N GLY A 315 -10.80 8.80 -1.22
CA GLY A 315 -9.90 7.66 -1.11
C GLY A 315 -10.42 6.56 -0.17
N ARG A 316 -11.74 6.48 0.07
CA ARG A 316 -12.39 5.46 0.91
C ARG A 316 -12.98 4.33 0.08
N LEU A 317 -13.23 3.19 0.73
CA LEU A 317 -13.83 2.03 0.10
C LEU A 317 -15.28 2.31 -0.32
N PRO A 318 -15.69 1.93 -1.55
CA PRO A 318 -17.09 1.97 -1.95
C PRO A 318 -17.87 0.82 -1.29
N ALA A 319 -19.19 0.99 -1.17
CA ALA A 319 -20.07 -0.12 -0.80
C ALA A 319 -19.91 -1.28 -1.81
N GLY A 320 -19.90 -2.52 -1.31
CA GLY A 320 -19.69 -3.71 -2.13
C GLY A 320 -18.23 -4.15 -2.27
N ALA A 321 -17.25 -3.35 -1.81
CA ALA A 321 -15.84 -3.75 -1.85
C ALA A 321 -15.59 -5.02 -0.99
N PRO A 322 -14.82 -6.02 -1.47
CA PRO A 322 -14.57 -7.25 -0.71
C PRO A 322 -13.60 -7.00 0.45
N VAL A 323 -14.06 -7.19 1.68
CA VAL A 323 -13.27 -6.94 2.91
C VAL A 323 -13.33 -8.12 3.86
N VAL A 324 -12.51 -8.09 4.90
CA VAL A 324 -12.65 -8.98 6.06
C VAL A 324 -13.53 -8.29 7.10
N GLY A 325 -14.62 -8.94 7.50
CA GLY A 325 -15.52 -8.45 8.54
C GLY A 325 -14.90 -8.49 9.95
N PRO A 326 -15.53 -7.84 10.95
CA PRO A 326 -15.07 -7.89 12.34
C PRO A 326 -15.03 -9.30 12.94
N ASP A 327 -15.87 -10.20 12.43
CA ASP A 327 -15.92 -11.62 12.78
C ASP A 327 -14.89 -12.48 12.02
N GLY A 328 -14.10 -11.84 11.15
CA GLY A 328 -13.10 -12.49 10.30
C GLY A 328 -13.64 -13.13 9.03
N THR A 329 -14.93 -13.06 8.77
CA THR A 329 -15.52 -13.63 7.56
C THR A 329 -15.27 -12.70 6.37
N PRO A 330 -14.80 -13.21 5.21
CA PRO A 330 -14.80 -12.45 3.97
C PRO A 330 -16.22 -11.98 3.63
N THR A 331 -16.40 -10.67 3.51
CA THR A 331 -17.70 -10.02 3.32
C THR A 331 -17.58 -8.84 2.36
N ILE A 332 -18.65 -8.07 2.21
CA ILE A 332 -18.67 -6.83 1.45
C ILE A 332 -18.72 -5.63 2.40
N HIS A 333 -17.99 -4.58 2.04
CA HIS A 333 -18.01 -3.31 2.73
C HIS A 333 -19.43 -2.73 2.65
N ARG A 334 -19.99 -2.40 3.80
CA ARG A 334 -21.22 -1.61 3.91
C ARG A 334 -20.81 -0.22 4.34
N ARG A 335 -21.13 0.78 3.52
CA ARG A 335 -21.00 2.18 3.95
C ARG A 335 -22.10 2.42 4.97
N GLU A 336 -21.75 2.81 6.19
CA GLU A 336 -22.76 3.35 7.11
C GLU A 336 -23.37 4.56 6.40
N VAL A 337 -24.65 4.47 6.07
CA VAL A 337 -25.42 5.62 5.62
C VAL A 337 -25.53 6.48 6.86
N GLY A 338 -24.67 7.49 6.99
CA GLY A 338 -24.77 8.44 8.08
C GLY A 338 -26.17 9.06 8.07
N GLU A 339 -26.84 8.96 9.22
CA GLU A 339 -28.03 9.75 9.54
C GLU A 339 -27.73 11.25 9.56
#